data_AF-A0AAD4S785-F1
#
_entry.id   AF-A0AAD4S785-F1
#
_cell.length_a   1.000
_cell.length_b   1.000
_cell.length_c   1.000
_cell.angle_alpha   90.00
_cell.angle_beta   90.00
_cell.angle_gamma   90.00
#
_symmetry.space_group_name_H-M   'P 1'
#
loop_
_entity.id
_entity.type
_entity.pdbx_description
1 polymer ?
#
loop_
_entity_poly.entity_id
_entity_poly.type
_entity_poly.pdbx_seq_one_letter_code
_entity_poly.pdbx_strand_id
1 'polypeptide(L)' 'CIFSSFLNLGNTTWLPLKTPPPEDFKVVTILNIDNQHFVKAILKPGAPLPAVQSGWSFICNEDALLWTPYMERLHRG' A
#
# COMPACT_ATOMS: atom_id res chain seq x y z
N CYS A 1 -7.22 -4.39 3.28
CA CYS A 1 -6.02 -5.02 2.70
C CYS A 1 -5.27 -4.02 1.83
N ILE A 2 -4.03 -3.69 2.18
CA ILE A 2 -3.12 -2.95 1.32
C ILE A 2 -2.54 -3.94 0.30
N PHE A 3 -2.50 -3.56 -0.97
CA PHE A 3 -1.99 -4.37 -2.06
C PHE A 3 -0.94 -3.56 -2.80
N SER A 4 0.35 -3.82 -2.65
CA SER A 4 1.31 -3.22 -3.58
C SER A 4 1.33 -3.97 -4.93
N SER A 5 1.96 -3.43 -5.97
CA SER A 5 2.38 -4.17 -7.17
C SER A 5 3.77 -3.68 -7.55
N PHE A 6 4.68 -4.61 -7.83
CA PHE A 6 5.85 -4.34 -8.66
C PHE A 6 5.41 -4.42 -10.12
N LEU A 7 5.60 -3.38 -10.90
CA LEU A 7 5.52 -3.46 -12.35
C LEU A 7 6.87 -2.99 -12.89
N ASN A 8 7.16 -3.24 -14.17
CA ASN A 8 8.30 -2.64 -14.89
C ASN A 8 8.33 -1.08 -14.88
N LEU A 9 7.42 -0.45 -14.13
CA LEU A 9 7.28 0.99 -13.86
C LEU A 9 7.73 1.41 -12.44
N GLY A 10 8.17 0.47 -11.59
CA GLY A 10 8.59 0.73 -10.20
C GLY A 10 7.68 0.10 -9.14
N ASN A 11 8.02 0.33 -7.87
CA ASN A 11 7.34 -0.25 -6.71
C ASN A 11 6.13 0.62 -6.35
N THR A 12 4.90 0.08 -6.40
CA THR A 12 3.68 0.87 -6.14
C THR A 12 2.78 0.25 -5.07
N THR A 13 2.16 1.02 -4.19
CA THR A 13 1.23 0.59 -3.13
C THR A 13 -0.21 0.94 -3.49
N TRP A 14 -1.11 -0.03 -3.55
CA TRP A 14 -2.55 0.16 -3.68
C TRP A 14 -3.20 0.03 -2.30
N LEU A 15 -4.02 1.01 -1.95
CA LEU A 15 -4.71 1.04 -0.66
C LEU A 15 -6.18 0.64 -0.85
N PRO A 16 -6.86 0.14 0.20
CA PRO A 16 -8.29 -0.09 0.15
C PRO A 16 -9.05 1.18 -0.26
N LEU A 17 -10.11 1.03 -1.05
CA LEU A 17 -10.96 2.16 -1.45
C LEU A 17 -12.03 2.52 -0.42
N LYS A 18 -12.33 1.60 0.52
CA LYS A 18 -13.54 1.67 1.36
C LYS A 18 -13.33 1.44 2.86
N THR A 19 -12.11 1.08 3.28
CA THR A 19 -11.87 0.66 4.67
C THR A 19 -10.78 1.52 5.30
N PRO A 20 -10.90 1.91 6.57
CA PRO A 20 -9.86 2.65 7.27
C PRO A 20 -8.60 1.78 7.52
N PRO A 21 -7.48 2.40 7.91
CA PRO A 21 -6.30 1.66 8.34
C PRO A 21 -6.58 0.87 9.63
N PRO A 22 -6.06 -0.36 9.74
CA PRO A 22 -6.14 -1.13 10.98
C PRO A 22 -5.16 -0.60 12.05
N GLU A 23 -5.53 -0.78 13.31
CA GLU A 23 -4.74 -0.33 14.47
C GLU A 23 -3.36 -1.03 14.54
N ASP A 24 -3.34 -2.35 14.36
CA ASP A 24 -2.13 -3.17 14.31
C ASP A 24 -1.93 -3.74 12.91
N PHE A 25 -0.92 -3.26 12.17
CA PHE A 25 -0.61 -3.79 10.85
C PHE A 25 0.88 -4.00 10.61
N LYS A 26 1.20 -5.16 10.03
CA LYS A 26 2.47 -5.41 9.35
C LYS A 26 2.26 -5.07 7.87
N VAL A 27 3.07 -4.20 7.29
CA VAL A 27 2.89 -3.80 5.90
C VAL A 27 3.02 -5.01 4.99
N VAL A 28 1.93 -5.27 4.28
CA VAL A 28 1.82 -6.33 3.28
C VAL A 28 1.86 -5.68 1.91
N THR A 29 2.91 -6.01 1.17
CA THR A 29 3.06 -5.65 -0.24
C THR A 29 2.51 -6.81 -1.07
N ILE A 30 1.82 -6.54 -2.17
CA ILE A 30 1.60 -7.58 -3.18
C ILE A 30 2.64 -7.35 -4.28
N LEU A 31 3.30 -8.39 -4.77
CA LEU A 31 4.15 -8.26 -5.95
C LEU A 31 3.37 -8.83 -7.12
N ASN A 32 3.28 -8.03 -8.18
CA ASN A 32 2.83 -8.51 -9.46
C ASN A 32 4.08 -8.95 -10.24
N ILE A 33 4.25 -10.25 -10.47
CA ILE A 33 5.50 -10.75 -11.08
C ILE A 33 5.42 -10.69 -12.62
N ASP A 34 4.21 -10.69 -13.19
CA ASP A 34 3.99 -10.88 -14.64
C ASP A 34 2.57 -10.52 -15.16
N ASN A 35 1.86 -9.60 -14.50
CA ASN A 35 0.44 -9.26 -14.74
C ASN A 35 -0.57 -10.38 -14.48
N GLN A 36 -0.16 -11.51 -13.90
CA GLN A 36 -1.05 -12.62 -13.58
C GLN A 36 -0.89 -13.10 -12.14
N HIS A 37 0.31 -13.02 -11.58
CA HIS A 37 0.62 -13.55 -10.26
C HIS A 37 0.78 -12.44 -9.22
N PHE A 38 0.01 -12.56 -8.15
CA PHE A 38 0.03 -11.67 -7.00
C PHE A 38 0.65 -12.38 -5.79
N VAL A 39 1.79 -11.90 -5.29
CA VAL A 39 2.48 -12.50 -4.13
C VAL A 39 2.40 -11.59 -2.92
N LYS A 40 1.86 -12.09 -1.80
CA LYS A 40 1.85 -11.38 -0.51
C LYS A 40 3.25 -11.40 0.12
N ALA A 41 3.89 -10.23 0.21
CA ALA A 41 5.16 -10.03 0.91
C ALA A 41 4.95 -9.24 2.21
N ILE A 42 5.67 -9.63 3.26
CA ILE A 42 5.75 -8.87 4.52
C ILE A 42 7.05 -8.10 4.50
N LEU A 43 6.99 -6.77 4.65
CA LEU A 43 8.19 -5.95 4.69
C LEU A 43 9.00 -6.21 5.97
N LYS A 44 10.32 -6.27 5.82
CA LYS A 44 11.24 -6.28 6.97
C LYS A 44 11.18 -4.91 7.67
N PRO A 45 11.46 -4.83 8.97
CA PRO A 45 11.59 -3.55 9.67
C PRO A 45 12.59 -2.63 8.95
N GLY A 46 12.24 -1.35 8.78
CA GLY A 46 13.07 -0.33 8.12
C GLY A 46 13.17 -0.45 6.59
N ALA A 47 12.48 -1.41 5.96
CA ALA A 47 12.42 -1.46 4.50
C ALA A 47 11.60 -0.28 3.95
N PRO A 48 12.04 0.39 2.87
CA PRO A 48 11.31 1.51 2.30
C PRO A 48 9.95 1.06 1.78
N LEU A 49 8.94 1.87 2.06
CA LEU A 49 7.60 1.66 1.53
C LEU A 49 7.53 2.00 0.04
N PRO A 50 6.91 1.16 -0.78
CA PRO A 50 6.57 1.53 -2.16
C PRO A 50 5.61 2.72 -2.19
N ALA A 51 5.79 3.61 -3.16
CA ALA A 51 4.96 4.80 -3.33
C ALA A 51 3.50 4.41 -3.58
N VAL A 52 2.54 5.12 -2.97
CA VAL A 52 1.12 4.85 -3.24
C VAL A 52 0.78 5.13 -4.70
N GLN A 53 -0.10 4.32 -5.29
CA GLN A 53 -0.59 4.49 -6.66
C GLN A 53 -1.16 5.90 -6.82
N SER A 54 -0.61 6.64 -7.79
CA SER A 54 -1.12 7.96 -8.15
C SER A 54 -2.60 7.87 -8.51
N GLY A 55 -3.40 8.81 -8.03
CA GLY A 55 -4.84 8.84 -8.27
C GLY A 55 -5.69 8.21 -7.16
N TRP A 56 -5.11 7.38 -6.27
CA TRP A 56 -5.90 6.62 -5.28
C TRP A 56 -6.76 7.51 -4.38
N SER A 57 -6.23 8.63 -3.88
CA SER A 57 -6.96 9.53 -2.98
C SER A 57 -8.18 10.19 -3.61
N PHE A 58 -8.25 10.25 -4.94
CA PHE A 58 -9.39 10.83 -5.66
C PHE A 58 -10.55 9.84 -5.88
N ILE A 59 -10.32 8.54 -5.67
CA ILE A 59 -11.29 7.48 -5.95
C ILE A 59 -11.72 6.69 -4.70
N CYS A 60 -11.15 6.99 -3.53
CA CYS A 60 -11.47 6.35 -2.26
C CYS A 60 -12.59 7.09 -1.50
N ASN A 61 -13.24 6.41 -0.55
CA ASN A 61 -14.22 7.03 0.35
C ASN A 61 -13.53 7.77 1.53
N GLU A 62 -14.32 8.51 2.30
CA GLU A 62 -13.83 9.30 3.44
C GLU A 62 -13.11 8.45 4.49
N ASP A 63 -13.66 7.28 4.85
CA ASP A 63 -13.01 6.37 5.81
C ASP A 63 -11.64 5.89 5.32
N ALA A 64 -11.49 5.68 4.02
CA ALA A 64 -10.24 5.26 3.42
C ALA A 64 -9.21 6.40 3.39
N LEU A 65 -9.60 7.68 3.38
CA LEU A 65 -8.65 8.81 3.40
C LEU A 65 -7.72 8.78 4.63
N LEU A 66 -8.15 8.14 5.72
CA LEU A 66 -7.33 7.91 6.93
C LEU A 66 -6.04 7.13 6.65
N TRP A 67 -5.94 6.43 5.51
CA TRP A 67 -4.68 5.82 5.08
C TRP A 67 -3.59 6.85 4.75
N THR A 68 -3.92 8.09 4.37
CA THR A 68 -2.93 9.13 4.05
C THR A 68 -2.02 9.45 5.25
N PRO A 69 -2.55 9.95 6.38
CA PRO A 69 -1.71 10.19 7.57
C PRO A 69 -1.08 8.90 8.12
N TYR A 70 -1.73 7.75 7.92
CA TYR A 70 -1.17 6.46 8.33
C TYR A 70 0.09 6.08 7.53
N MET A 71 0.06 6.24 6.21
CA MET A 71 1.21 5.97 5.33
C MET A 71 2.35 6.96 5.58
N GLU A 72 2.05 8.22 5.88
CA GLU A 72 3.07 9.21 6.28
C GLU A 72 3.78 8.81 7.57
N ARG A 73 3.02 8.33 8.57
CA ARG A 73 3.60 7.83 9.83
C ARG A 73 4.55 6.65 9.58
N LEU A 74 4.20 5.74 8.67
CA LEU A 74 5.04 4.60 8.34
C LEU A 74 6.31 4.98 7.57
N HIS A 75 6.33 6.08 6.81
CA HIS A 75 7.55 6.56 6.15
C HIS A 75 8.54 7.22 7.12
N ARG A 76 8.11 7.61 8.32
CA ARG A 76 8.94 8.31 9.32
C ARG A 76 9.56 7.39 10.38
N GLY A 77 9.08 6.15 10.49
CA GLY A 77 9.60 5.14 11.44
C GLY A 77 10.51 4.14 10.76
#